data_AF-A0A2S1WI31-F1
#
_entry.id   AF-A0A2S1WI31-F1
#
_cell.length_a   1.000
_cell.length_b   1.000
_cell.length_c   1.000
_cell.angle_alpha   90.00
_cell.angle_beta   90.00
_cell.angle_gamma   90.00
#
_symmetry.space_group_name_H-M   'P 1'
#
loop_
_entity.id
_entity.type
_entity.pdbx_description
1 polymer ?
#
loop_
_entity_poly.entity_id
_entity_poly.type
_entity_poly.pdbx_seq_one_letter_code
_entity_poly.pdbx_strand_id
1 'polypeptide(L)'
;IHCHTPATDASGTVKATMDVMYDQWENMKLPAKLRIFSMACCLNMCGAVHCSDIAIPPWGYHRKPPLVDHEYLDKMCEIPLAIAACPTA
;
A
#
# COMPACT_ATOMS: atom_id res chain seq x y z
N ILE A 1 8.92 -9.08 -7.29
CA ILE A 1 7.84 -8.13 -7.61
C ILE A 1 6.67 -8.95 -8.15
N HIS A 2 5.61 -9.13 -7.34
CA HIS A 2 4.43 -9.94 -7.70
C HIS A 2 3.22 -9.07 -8.05
N CYS A 3 3.13 -7.88 -7.44
CA CYS A 3 2.10 -6.89 -7.73
C CYS A 3 2.57 -5.99 -8.88
N HIS A 4 1.65 -5.59 -9.77
CA HIS A 4 1.88 -4.69 -10.90
C HIS A 4 1.48 -3.23 -10.61
N THR A 5 0.76 -2.99 -9.51
CA THR A 5 0.39 -1.64 -9.02
C THR A 5 1.11 -1.18 -7.74
N PRO A 6 2.32 -1.65 -7.36
CA PRO A 6 2.95 -1.20 -6.14
C PRO A 6 3.49 0.23 -6.31
N ALA A 7 3.17 1.11 -5.36
CA ALA A 7 3.83 2.42 -5.26
C ALA A 7 5.05 2.40 -4.33
N THR A 8 5.20 1.36 -3.50
CA THR A 8 6.36 1.14 -2.63
C THR A 8 6.61 -0.35 -2.43
N ASP A 9 7.82 -0.71 -2.02
CA ASP A 9 8.15 -2.10 -1.66
C ASP A 9 7.61 -2.44 -0.26
N ALA A 10 6.91 -3.56 -0.16
CA ALA A 10 6.38 -4.07 1.10
C ALA A 10 7.42 -4.76 1.97
N SER A 11 8.26 -5.58 1.34
CA SER A 11 9.20 -6.43 2.07
C SER A 11 10.29 -5.62 2.77
N GLY A 12 10.89 -4.64 2.08
CA GLY A 12 11.93 -3.79 2.61
C GLY A 12 11.47 -2.89 3.75
N THR A 13 10.30 -2.24 3.64
CA THR A 13 9.80 -1.34 4.69
C THR A 13 9.39 -2.11 5.94
N VAL A 14 8.81 -3.31 5.78
CA VAL A 14 8.43 -4.16 6.91
C VAL A 14 9.68 -4.64 7.65
N LYS A 15 10.73 -5.03 6.92
CA LYS A 15 12.01 -5.43 7.50
C LYS A 15 12.67 -4.29 8.27
N ALA A 16 12.81 -3.12 7.66
CA ALA A 16 13.42 -1.96 8.29
C ALA A 16 12.69 -1.54 9.57
N THR A 17 11.36 -1.59 9.57
CA THR A 17 10.57 -1.27 10.77
C THR A 17 10.76 -2.30 11.87
N MET A 18 10.88 -3.58 11.50
CA MET A 18 11.10 -4.64 12.49
C MET A 18 12.47 -4.64 13.12
N ASP A 19 13.50 -4.27 12.38
CA ASP A 19 14.85 -4.19 12.95
C ASP A 19 14.92 -3.09 14.01
N VAL A 20 14.19 -1.98 13.85
CA VAL A 20 14.12 -0.90 14.84
C VAL A 20 13.26 -1.28 16.05
N MET A 21 12.14 -1.99 15.82
CA MET A 21 11.20 -2.33 16.89
C MET A 21 11.51 -3.64 17.61
N TYR A 22 12.59 -4.32 17.23
CA TYR A 22 12.99 -5.60 17.81
C TYR A 22 13.16 -5.54 19.34
N ASP A 23 13.80 -4.50 19.87
CA ASP A 23 14.02 -4.32 21.32
C ASP A 23 12.68 -4.14 22.10
N GLN A 24 11.68 -3.52 21.47
CA GLN A 24 10.35 -3.35 22.06
C GLN A 24 9.53 -4.65 22.01
N TRP A 25 9.79 -5.49 21.02
CA TRP A 25 9.17 -6.80 20.88
C TRP A 25 9.64 -7.77 21.97
N GLU A 26 10.96 -7.80 22.24
CA GLU A 26 11.53 -8.69 23.25
C GLU A 26 11.13 -8.31 24.68
N ASN A 27 11.14 -7.01 24.99
CA ASN A 27 10.93 -6.54 26.36
C ASN A 27 9.46 -6.29 26.76
N MET A 28 8.51 -6.37 25.81
CA MET A 28 7.06 -6.14 26.04
C MET A 28 6.74 -4.95 26.96
N LYS A 29 7.46 -3.83 26.82
CA LYS A 29 7.34 -2.63 27.67
C LYS A 29 6.09 -1.77 27.38
N LEU A 30 5.25 -2.20 26.45
CA LEU A 30 4.12 -1.44 25.93
C LEU A 30 2.83 -1.78 26.71
N PRO A 31 1.95 -0.79 26.98
CA PRO A 31 0.76 -0.98 27.81
C PRO A 31 -0.31 -1.86 27.16
N ALA A 32 -0.25 -2.05 25.84
CA ALA A 32 -1.15 -2.90 25.08
C ALA A 32 -0.43 -3.47 23.84
N LYS A 33 -1.01 -4.52 23.25
CA LYS A 33 -0.51 -5.14 22.02
C LYS A 33 -0.59 -4.14 20.85
N LEU A 34 0.55 -3.62 20.43
CA LEU A 34 0.64 -2.73 19.27
C LEU A 34 0.74 -3.55 17.97
N ARG A 35 -0.12 -3.25 17.00
CA ARG A 35 -0.07 -3.81 15.64
C ARG A 35 0.39 -2.75 14.66
N ILE A 36 1.62 -2.89 14.18
CA ILE A 36 2.36 -1.86 13.40
C ILE A 36 2.55 -2.27 11.93
N PHE A 37 2.04 -3.44 11.55
CA PHE A 37 2.56 -4.19 10.42
C PHE A 37 1.67 -4.27 9.20
N SER A 38 0.45 -3.74 9.28
CA SER A 38 -0.37 -3.78 8.10
C SER A 38 0.11 -2.69 7.14
N MET A 39 1.07 -3.09 6.33
CA MET A 39 1.63 -2.31 5.25
C MET A 39 0.91 -2.74 3.97
N ALA A 40 0.35 -1.77 3.25
CA ALA A 40 -0.10 -1.97 1.88
C ALA A 40 0.79 -1.17 0.92
N CYS A 41 1.12 -1.80 -0.20
CA CYS A 41 1.94 -1.21 -1.25
C CYS A 41 1.16 -0.20 -2.13
N CYS A 42 -0.17 -0.12 -2.03
CA CYS A 42 -1.03 0.76 -2.83
C CYS A 42 -2.40 1.03 -2.16
N LEU A 43 -3.20 1.93 -2.77
CA LEU A 43 -4.56 2.32 -2.35
C LEU A 43 -5.62 1.21 -2.28
N ASN A 44 -5.29 0.03 -2.76
CA ASN A 44 -6.16 -1.14 -2.62
C ASN A 44 -6.16 -1.73 -1.20
N MET A 45 -5.28 -1.27 -0.30
CA MET A 45 -5.27 -1.66 1.12
C MET A 45 -5.36 -3.18 1.34
N CYS A 46 -4.59 -3.97 0.59
CA CYS A 46 -4.60 -5.43 0.69
C CYS A 46 -4.01 -5.90 2.04
N GLY A 47 -4.82 -5.87 3.09
CA GLY A 47 -4.45 -6.17 4.47
C GLY A 47 -5.35 -5.48 5.49
N ALA A 48 -4.84 -5.28 6.69
CA ALA A 48 -5.51 -4.66 7.83
C ALA A 48 -5.08 -3.18 8.04
N VAL A 49 -4.77 -2.44 6.96
CA VAL A 49 -4.14 -1.11 7.08
C VAL A 49 -5.11 -0.14 7.75
N HIS A 50 -6.39 -0.27 7.42
CA HIS A 50 -7.49 0.53 7.96
C HIS A 50 -7.83 0.18 9.42
N CYS A 51 -7.28 -0.89 10.00
CA CYS A 51 -7.58 -1.35 11.37
C CYS A 51 -6.32 -1.66 12.20
N SER A 52 -5.17 -1.09 11.81
CA SER A 52 -3.92 -1.17 12.57
C SER A 52 -3.73 0.05 13.47
N ASP A 53 -3.15 -0.17 14.64
CA ASP A 53 -2.93 0.88 15.64
C ASP A 53 -1.91 1.91 15.17
N ILE A 54 -0.90 1.45 14.41
CA ILE A 54 0.04 2.30 13.69
C ILE A 54 0.12 1.78 12.26
N ALA A 55 -0.51 2.51 11.34
CA ALA A 55 -0.29 2.33 9.92
C ALA A 55 0.95 3.13 9.52
N ILE A 56 1.99 2.45 9.05
CA ILE A 56 3.22 3.11 8.61
C ILE A 56 2.84 4.03 7.41
N PRO A 57 3.32 5.29 7.37
CA PRO A 57 2.89 6.30 6.41
C PRO A 57 3.31 6.17 4.92
N PRO A 58 4.00 5.12 4.40
CA PRO A 58 4.11 4.92 2.96
C PRO A 58 2.99 4.00 2.50
N TRP A 59 1.73 4.35 2.81
CA TRP A 59 0.66 3.93 1.91
C TRP A 59 1.12 4.38 0.53
N GLY A 60 1.48 3.44 -0.34
CA GLY A 60 2.04 3.76 -1.64
C GLY A 60 1.11 4.71 -2.40
N TYR A 61 1.43 6.00 -2.36
CA TYR A 61 0.57 7.05 -2.87
C TYR A 61 1.18 7.59 -4.15
N HIS A 62 0.45 7.41 -5.24
CA HIS A 62 0.82 8.01 -6.51
C HIS A 62 0.47 9.49 -6.48
N ARG A 63 1.50 10.35 -6.59
CA ARG A 63 1.33 11.81 -6.65
C ARG A 63 1.22 12.36 -8.08
N LYS A 64 1.26 11.49 -9.09
CA LYS A 64 1.20 11.85 -10.51
C LYS A 64 -0.03 11.19 -11.14
N PRO A 65 -0.73 11.86 -12.07
CA PRO A 65 -1.82 11.25 -12.82
C PRO A 65 -1.31 10.06 -13.65
N PRO A 66 -2.20 9.12 -14.01
CA PRO A 66 -1.83 7.96 -14.83
C PRO A 66 -1.30 8.41 -16.19
N LEU A 67 -0.23 7.77 -16.67
CA LEU A 67 0.27 7.97 -18.02
C LEU A 67 -0.68 7.23 -18.98
N VAL A 68 -1.29 7.98 -19.90
CA VAL A 68 -2.30 7.45 -20.80
C VAL A 68 -1.65 7.03 -22.11
N ASP A 69 -1.67 5.73 -22.39
CA ASP A 69 -1.18 5.18 -23.66
C ASP A 69 -2.35 4.94 -24.63
N HIS A 70 -2.47 5.82 -25.62
CA HIS A 70 -3.59 5.80 -26.57
C HIS A 70 -3.51 4.64 -27.59
N GLU A 71 -2.35 4.00 -27.76
CA GLU A 71 -2.18 2.92 -28.74
C GLU A 71 -2.68 1.57 -28.22
N TYR A 72 -2.62 1.37 -26.91
CA TYR A 72 -3.02 0.14 -26.23
C TYR A 72 -4.36 0.22 -25.50
N LEU A 73 -4.88 1.43 -25.28
CA LEU A 73 -6.15 1.67 -24.60
C LEU A 73 -7.32 0.94 -25.25
N ASP A 74 -7.44 1.03 -26.57
CA ASP A 74 -8.55 0.42 -27.33
C ASP A 74 -8.41 -1.11 -27.45
N LYS A 75 -7.18 -1.63 -27.30
CA LYS A 75 -6.89 -3.08 -27.43
C LYS A 75 -7.02 -3.84 -26.12
N MET A 76 -6.84 -3.18 -24.97
CA MET A 76 -6.76 -3.85 -23.67
C MET A 76 -7.81 -3.38 -22.64
N CYS A 77 -8.51 -2.26 -22.86
CA CYS A 77 -9.41 -1.70 -21.86
C CYS A 77 -10.81 -1.43 -22.44
N GLU A 78 -11.84 -1.84 -21.71
CA GLU A 78 -13.21 -1.37 -21.96
C GLU A 78 -13.33 0.07 -21.44
N ILE A 79 -13.38 1.04 -22.36
CA ILE A 79 -13.50 2.49 -22.08
C ILE A 79 -14.57 2.82 -21.02
N PRO A 80 -15.80 2.26 -21.04
CA PRO A 80 -16.80 2.59 -20.02
C PRO A 80 -16.41 2.13 -18.60
N LEU A 81 -15.69 1.01 -18.46
CA LEU A 81 -15.22 0.54 -17.15
C LEU A 81 -14.10 1.43 -16.59
N ALA A 82 -13.22 1.95 -17.45
CA ALA A 82 -12.16 2.85 -17.03
C ALA A 82 -12.71 4.19 -16.49
N ILE A 83 -13.79 4.71 -17.10
CA ILE A 83 -14.47 5.92 -16.62
C ILE A 83 -15.16 5.66 -15.28
N ALA A 84 -15.86 4.52 -15.15
CA ALA A 84 -16.55 4.14 -13.91
C ALA A 84 -15.59 3.84 -12.74
N ALA A 85 -14.32 3.52 -13.01
CA ALA A 85 -13.31 3.28 -11.99
C ALA A 85 -12.83 4.57 -11.29
N CYS A 86 -13.05 5.76 -11.87
CA CYS A 86 -12.63 7.02 -11.28
C CYS A 86 -13.62 7.46 -10.18
N PRO A 87 -13.19 7.59 -8.91
CA PRO A 87 -14.09 7.99 -7.82
C PRO A 87 -14.49 9.48 -7.84
N THR A 88 -13.88 10.28 -8.73
CA THR A 88 -14.12 11.72 -8.86
C THR A 88 -14.57 12.13 -10.26
N ALA A 89 -15.08 11.17 -11.06
CA ALA A 89 -15.62 11.44 -12.40
C ALA A 89 -16.97 12.18 -12.37
#